data_AF-A0A1D8QUD1-F1
#
_entry.id   AF-A0A1D8QUD1-F1
#
_cell.length_a   1.000
_cell.length_b   1.000
_cell.length_c   1.000
_cell.angle_alpha   90.00
_cell.angle_beta   90.00
_cell.angle_gamma   90.00
#
_symmetry.space_group_name_H-M   'P 1'
#
loop_
_entity.id
_entity.type
_entity.pdbx_description
1 polymer ?
#
loop_
_entity_poly.entity_id
_entity_poly.type
_entity_poly.pdbx_seq_one_letter_code
_entity_poly.pdbx_strand_id
1 'polypeptide(L)'
;MADLKSHVHALGWVGEFRAFIMRGNVVDLAVGVIIGAAFTSIVNSLVKDIFNPLIGLLIGGIDFSNLFITLKGPHLATLAEAQKAGVVTLNIGLFLNAVIQFLIVAVAIFWMVKALTRLHVREDEEPKAPPPPSKTEVLLEQIRDELAANNKDQAPHQG
;
A
#
# COMPACT_ATOMS: atom_id res chain seq x y z
N MET A 1 30.98 -42.95 -23.92
CA MET A 1 30.02 -41.83 -24.01
C MET A 1 28.71 -42.25 -23.33
N ALA A 2 28.61 -42.21 -21.99
CA ALA A 2 27.33 -42.50 -21.31
C ALA A 2 27.35 -42.14 -19.80
N ASP A 3 28.01 -41.07 -19.36
CA ASP A 3 27.89 -40.67 -17.94
C ASP A 3 27.99 -39.15 -17.72
N LEU A 4 27.09 -38.41 -18.39
CA LEU A 4 26.99 -36.96 -18.27
C LEU A 4 25.53 -36.51 -18.11
N LYS A 5 24.77 -37.17 -17.23
CA LYS A 5 23.40 -36.76 -16.88
C LYS A 5 23.07 -37.19 -15.44
N SER A 6 23.25 -36.30 -14.45
CA SER A 6 22.44 -36.36 -13.20
C SER A 6 22.66 -35.28 -12.13
N HIS A 7 23.57 -34.30 -12.25
CA HIS A 7 23.72 -33.29 -11.20
C HIS A 7 23.24 -31.90 -11.61
N VAL A 8 21.94 -31.79 -11.93
CA VAL A 8 21.25 -30.50 -11.84
C VAL A 8 20.57 -30.48 -10.48
N HIS A 9 21.30 -30.00 -9.46
CA HIS A 9 20.66 -29.48 -8.25
C HIS A 9 19.72 -28.37 -8.72
N ALA A 10 18.40 -28.61 -8.66
CA ALA A 10 17.47 -27.49 -8.63
C ALA A 10 17.94 -26.58 -7.48
N LEU A 11 18.43 -25.41 -7.85
CA LEU A 11 19.16 -24.50 -6.99
C LEU A 11 18.41 -24.31 -5.65
N GLY A 12 19.04 -24.67 -4.53
CA GLY A 12 18.41 -24.65 -3.20
C GLY A 12 17.71 -23.34 -2.86
N TRP A 13 18.24 -22.22 -3.34
CA TRP A 13 17.66 -20.88 -3.16
C TRP A 13 16.29 -20.70 -3.85
N VAL A 14 16.00 -21.40 -4.96
CA VAL A 14 14.71 -21.33 -5.65
C VAL A 14 13.63 -22.03 -4.82
N GLY A 15 13.97 -23.15 -4.20
CA GLY A 15 13.09 -23.87 -3.27
C GLY A 15 12.80 -23.05 -2.02
N GLU A 16 13.83 -22.43 -1.44
CA GLU A 16 13.72 -21.54 -0.28
C GLU A 16 12.92 -20.28 -0.60
N PHE A 17 13.13 -19.69 -1.78
CA PHE A 17 12.36 -18.54 -2.25
C PHE A 17 10.89 -18.88 -2.48
N ARG A 18 10.60 -20.05 -3.07
CA ARG A 18 9.22 -20.54 -3.20
C ARG A 18 8.58 -20.73 -1.82
N ALA A 19 9.28 -21.33 -0.86
CA ALA A 19 8.78 -21.50 0.51
C ALA A 19 8.58 -20.15 1.24
N PHE A 20 9.40 -19.14 0.94
CA PHE A 20 9.23 -17.78 1.44
C PHE A 20 7.98 -17.11 0.89
N ILE A 21 7.78 -17.13 -0.44
CA ILE A 21 6.62 -16.52 -1.11
C ILE A 21 5.33 -17.23 -0.69
N MET A 22 5.34 -18.56 -0.52
CA MET A 22 4.15 -19.34 -0.13
C MET A 22 3.67 -19.08 1.31
N ARG A 23 4.37 -18.28 2.11
CA ARG A 23 3.80 -17.72 3.34
C ARG A 23 2.69 -16.75 2.93
N GLY A 24 1.42 -17.14 3.11
CA GLY A 24 0.24 -16.40 2.64
C GLY A 24 0.27 -14.89 2.93
N ASN A 25 0.74 -14.48 4.11
CA ASN A 25 0.89 -13.07 4.49
C ASN A 25 1.80 -12.24 3.54
N VAL A 26 2.76 -12.87 2.85
CA VAL A 26 3.67 -12.19 1.91
C VAL A 26 3.03 -12.00 0.53
N VAL A 27 2.25 -13.00 0.07
CA VAL A 27 1.54 -12.93 -1.22
C VAL A 27 0.50 -11.82 -1.18
N ASP A 28 -0.33 -11.78 -0.14
CA ASP A 28 -1.40 -10.78 -0.01
C ASP A 28 -0.83 -9.37 0.10
N LEU A 29 0.27 -9.20 0.84
CA LEU A 29 1.00 -7.93 0.92
C LEU A 29 1.58 -7.52 -0.43
N ALA A 30 2.19 -8.45 -1.17
CA ALA A 30 2.76 -8.17 -2.49
C ALA A 30 1.69 -7.74 -3.50
N VAL A 31 0.54 -8.44 -3.52
CA VAL A 31 -0.59 -8.10 -4.38
C VAL A 31 -1.13 -6.71 -4.03
N GLY A 32 -1.30 -6.41 -2.74
CA GLY A 32 -1.74 -5.09 -2.27
C GLY A 32 -0.83 -3.94 -2.72
N VAL A 33 0.49 -4.12 -2.62
CA VAL A 33 1.48 -3.11 -3.05
C VAL A 33 1.46 -2.91 -4.58
N ILE A 34 1.42 -4.00 -5.36
CA ILE A 34 1.40 -3.92 -6.83
C ILE A 34 0.13 -3.22 -7.32
N ILE A 35 -1.04 -3.61 -6.78
CA ILE A 35 -2.32 -2.98 -7.13
C ILE A 35 -2.33 -1.52 -6.69
N GLY A 36 -1.82 -1.19 -5.49
CA GLY A 36 -1.71 0.18 -5.00
C GLY A 36 -0.85 1.07 -5.90
N ALA A 37 0.30 0.58 -6.37
CA ALA A 37 1.19 1.30 -7.27
C ALA A 37 0.55 1.51 -8.67
N ALA A 38 -0.09 0.48 -9.22
CA ALA A 38 -0.79 0.56 -10.50
C ALA A 38 -1.97 1.54 -10.43
N PHE A 39 -2.80 1.47 -9.38
CA PHE A 39 -3.93 2.38 -9.19
C PHE A 39 -3.47 3.82 -9.03
N THR A 40 -2.42 4.06 -8.23
CA THR A 40 -1.83 5.40 -8.09
C THR A 40 -1.40 5.94 -9.46
N SER A 41 -0.77 5.12 -10.30
CA SER A 41 -0.35 5.52 -11.64
C SER A 41 -1.51 5.91 -12.55
N ILE A 42 -2.64 5.20 -12.46
CA ILE A 42 -3.88 5.53 -13.20
C ILE A 42 -4.43 6.89 -12.75
N VAL A 43 -4.50 7.13 -11.43
CA VAL A 43 -4.97 8.42 -10.92
C VAL A 43 -4.03 9.54 -11.34
N ASN A 44 -2.71 9.30 -11.31
CA ASN A 44 -1.72 10.28 -11.74
C ASN A 44 -1.89 10.67 -13.21
N SER A 45 -2.11 9.70 -14.09
CA SER A 45 -2.38 9.94 -15.51
C SER A 45 -3.70 10.69 -15.72
N LEU A 46 -4.76 10.32 -14.99
CA LEU A 46 -6.02 11.07 -15.04
C LEU A 46 -5.82 12.55 -14.69
N VAL A 47 -5.09 12.85 -13.62
CA VAL A 47 -4.82 14.24 -13.23
C VAL A 47 -3.94 14.94 -14.26
N LYS A 48 -2.80 14.34 -14.60
CA LYS A 48 -1.78 14.96 -15.45
C LYS A 48 -2.22 15.10 -16.90
N ASP A 49 -2.88 14.09 -17.45
CA ASP A 49 -3.15 13.99 -18.88
C ASP A 49 -4.56 14.44 -19.24
N ILE A 50 -5.50 14.46 -18.28
CA ILE A 50 -6.89 14.91 -18.51
C ILE A 50 -7.20 16.21 -17.77
N PHE A 51 -7.01 16.25 -16.44
CA PHE A 51 -7.37 17.45 -15.66
C PHE A 51 -6.46 18.64 -15.95
N ASN A 52 -5.14 18.46 -15.98
CA ASN A 52 -4.21 19.58 -16.19
C ASN A 52 -4.44 20.30 -17.53
N PRO A 53 -4.63 19.62 -18.68
CA PRO A 53 -4.96 20.31 -19.92
C PRO A 53 -6.30 21.05 -19.87
N LEU A 54 -7.33 20.46 -19.23
CA LEU A 54 -8.64 21.08 -19.10
C LEU A 54 -8.60 22.34 -18.22
N ILE A 55 -7.93 22.25 -17.07
CA ILE A 55 -7.74 23.39 -16.16
C ILE A 55 -6.86 24.46 -16.82
N GLY A 56 -5.80 24.04 -17.52
CA GLY A 56 -4.94 24.93 -18.29
C GLY A 56 -5.72 25.70 -19.34
N LEU A 57 -6.63 25.04 -20.08
CA LEU A 57 -7.51 25.70 -21.05
C LEU A 57 -8.44 26.73 -20.40
N LEU A 58 -9.01 26.42 -19.24
CA LEU A 58 -9.93 27.30 -18.51
C LEU A 58 -9.25 28.55 -17.92
N ILE A 59 -7.95 28.46 -17.58
CA ILE A 59 -7.18 29.55 -16.95
C ILE A 59 -6.35 30.32 -18.01
N GLY A 60 -6.58 30.08 -19.31
CA GLY A 60 -5.95 30.84 -20.40
C GLY A 60 -4.64 30.27 -20.91
N GLY A 61 -4.45 28.94 -20.85
CA GLY A 61 -3.30 28.22 -21.42
C GLY A 61 -2.10 28.10 -20.49
N ILE A 62 -2.26 28.40 -19.19
CA ILE A 62 -1.17 28.28 -18.22
C ILE A 62 -0.95 26.80 -17.88
N ASP A 63 0.14 26.23 -18.39
CA ASP A 63 0.65 24.94 -17.91
C ASP A 63 1.40 25.16 -16.59
N PHE A 64 0.75 24.79 -15.48
CA PHE A 64 1.34 24.86 -14.15
C PHE A 64 2.69 24.15 -14.07
N SER A 65 2.97 23.14 -14.89
CA SER A 65 4.25 22.43 -14.89
C SER A 65 5.45 23.31 -15.22
N ASN A 66 5.23 24.41 -15.95
CA ASN A 66 6.25 25.40 -16.31
C ASN A 66 6.28 26.62 -15.37
N LEU A 67 5.53 26.59 -14.27
CA LEU A 67 5.59 27.63 -13.25
C LEU A 67 6.79 27.37 -12.34
N PHE A 68 7.92 28.02 -12.62
CA PHE A 68 9.11 27.91 -11.80
C PHE A 68 9.86 29.23 -11.70
N ILE A 69 10.62 29.38 -10.62
CA ILE A 69 11.49 30.53 -10.39
C ILE A 69 12.93 30.04 -10.48
N THR A 70 13.76 30.66 -11.32
CA THR A 70 15.19 30.37 -11.36
C THR A 70 15.89 31.05 -10.18
N LEU A 71 16.61 30.27 -9.36
CA LEU A 71 17.43 30.80 -8.26
C LEU A 71 18.87 31.04 -8.69
N LYS A 72 19.41 30.17 -9.56
CA LYS A 72 20.80 30.25 -10.02
C LYS A 72 20.97 29.66 -11.41
N GLY A 73 21.41 30.49 -12.35
CA GLY A 73 21.64 30.15 -13.76
C GLY A 73 20.83 31.04 -14.71
N PRO A 74 20.95 30.84 -16.04
CA PRO A 74 20.18 31.58 -17.02
C PRO A 74 18.68 31.27 -16.90
N HIS A 75 17.83 32.29 -17.10
CA HIS A 75 16.39 32.08 -17.25
C HIS A 75 16.11 31.40 -18.59
N LEU A 76 15.57 30.18 -18.53
CA LEU A 76 15.14 29.43 -19.71
C LEU A 76 13.61 29.41 -19.78
N ALA A 77 13.07 29.25 -20.97
CA ALA A 77 11.63 29.37 -21.23
C ALA A 77 10.83 28.19 -20.65
N THR A 78 11.46 27.02 -20.47
CA THR A 78 10.79 25.82 -19.99
C THR A 78 11.53 25.18 -18.81
N LEU A 79 10.77 24.55 -17.92
CA LEU A 79 11.32 23.85 -16.77
C LEU A 79 12.18 22.66 -17.21
N ALA A 80 11.79 21.99 -18.29
CA ALA A 80 12.53 20.86 -18.85
C ALA A 80 13.93 21.28 -19.34
N GLU A 81 14.06 22.45 -19.96
CA GLU A 81 15.37 22.99 -20.38
C GLU A 81 16.19 23.44 -19.17
N ALA A 82 15.57 24.13 -18.21
CA ALA A 82 16.26 24.57 -17.00
C ALA A 82 16.83 23.38 -16.20
N GLN A 83 16.07 22.30 -16.05
CA GLN A 83 16.53 21.07 -15.41
C GLN A 83 17.66 20.39 -16.19
N LYS A 84 17.55 20.30 -17.52
CA LYS A 84 18.61 19.72 -18.37
C LYS A 84 19.91 20.53 -18.33
N ALA A 85 19.81 21.84 -18.23
CA ALA A 85 20.96 22.74 -18.12
C ALA A 85 21.56 22.81 -16.70
N GLY A 86 21.04 22.05 -15.74
CA GLY A 86 21.51 22.05 -14.36
C GLY A 86 21.21 23.36 -13.61
N VAL A 87 20.24 24.13 -14.08
CA VAL A 87 19.81 25.39 -13.46
C VAL A 87 19.04 25.08 -12.18
N VAL A 88 19.40 25.76 -11.09
CA VAL A 88 18.69 25.59 -9.82
C VAL A 88 17.37 26.35 -9.92
N THR A 89 16.27 25.61 -9.88
CA THR A 89 14.90 26.11 -10.06
C THR A 89 14.01 25.73 -8.89
N LEU A 90 13.16 26.67 -8.47
CA LEU A 90 12.08 26.46 -7.50
C LEU A 90 10.80 26.15 -8.29
N ASN A 91 10.39 24.90 -8.26
CA ASN A 91 9.34 24.37 -9.13
C ASN A 91 7.97 24.44 -8.45
N ILE A 92 7.49 25.66 -8.21
CA ILE A 92 6.20 25.92 -7.52
C ILE A 92 5.04 25.22 -8.24
N GLY A 93 5.10 25.19 -9.57
CA GLY A 93 4.18 24.54 -10.46
C GLY A 93 4.04 23.03 -10.24
N LEU A 94 5.17 22.32 -10.17
CA LEU A 94 5.16 20.89 -9.86
C LEU A 94 4.64 20.62 -8.45
N PHE A 95 4.97 21.47 -7.49
CA PHE A 95 4.46 21.33 -6.13
C PHE A 95 2.93 21.47 -6.08
N LEU A 96 2.38 22.49 -6.74
CA LEU A 96 0.93 22.69 -6.81
C LEU A 96 0.23 21.52 -7.51
N ASN A 97 0.80 21.01 -8.61
CA ASN A 97 0.31 19.80 -9.28
C ASN A 97 0.28 18.59 -8.33
N ALA A 98 1.35 18.38 -7.55
CA ALA A 98 1.41 17.30 -6.57
C ALA A 98 0.35 17.43 -5.47
N VAL A 99 0.07 18.66 -5.01
CA VAL A 99 -1.00 18.92 -4.04
C VAL A 99 -2.38 18.63 -4.62
N ILE A 100 -2.67 19.09 -5.84
CA ILE A 100 -3.94 18.82 -6.54
C ILE A 100 -4.12 17.32 -6.74
N GLN A 101 -3.08 16.64 -7.22
CA GLN A 101 -3.07 15.19 -7.40
C GLN A 101 -3.32 14.45 -6.08
N PHE A 102 -2.67 14.85 -4.99
CA PHE A 102 -2.90 14.29 -3.67
C PHE A 102 -4.36 14.45 -3.23
N LEU A 103 -4.96 15.64 -3.42
CA LEU A 103 -6.36 15.88 -3.09
C LEU A 103 -7.30 15.01 -3.94
N ILE A 104 -7.03 14.84 -5.23
CA ILE A 104 -7.84 13.99 -6.12
C ILE A 104 -7.73 12.52 -5.71
N VAL A 105 -6.52 12.02 -5.42
CA VAL A 105 -6.30 10.66 -4.91
C VAL A 105 -7.02 10.47 -3.57
N ALA A 106 -6.93 11.41 -2.65
CA ALA A 106 -7.60 11.34 -1.34
C ALA A 106 -9.12 11.26 -1.49
N VAL A 107 -9.70 12.10 -2.36
CA VAL A 107 -11.13 12.07 -2.67
C VAL A 107 -11.52 10.74 -3.35
N ALA A 108 -10.73 10.27 -4.31
CA ALA A 108 -10.99 9.00 -5.00
C ALA A 108 -10.98 7.81 -4.02
N ILE A 109 -9.99 7.75 -3.12
CA ILE A 109 -9.90 6.72 -2.07
C ILE A 109 -11.09 6.85 -1.12
N PHE A 110 -11.45 8.06 -0.69
CA PHE A 110 -12.61 8.28 0.18
C PHE A 110 -13.91 7.76 -0.45
N TRP A 111 -14.15 8.07 -1.72
CA TRP A 111 -15.33 7.57 -2.45
C TRP A 111 -15.30 6.06 -2.67
N MET A 112 -14.13 5.49 -2.98
CA MET A 112 -13.95 4.05 -3.10
C MET A 112 -14.27 3.34 -1.78
N VAL A 113 -13.69 3.80 -0.67
CA VAL A 113 -13.96 3.25 0.67
C VAL A 113 -15.44 3.38 1.00
N LYS A 114 -16.05 4.55 0.75
CA LYS A 114 -17.50 4.75 0.97
C LYS A 114 -18.36 3.81 0.12
N ALA A 115 -17.97 3.55 -1.13
CA ALA A 115 -18.67 2.61 -2.01
C ALA A 115 -18.52 1.17 -1.50
N LEU A 116 -17.30 0.78 -1.12
CA LEU A 116 -17.03 -0.53 -0.51
C LEU A 116 -17.77 -0.70 0.80
N THR A 117 -17.80 0.30 1.69
CA THR A 117 -18.60 0.27 2.92
C THR A 117 -20.08 0.12 2.59
N ARG A 118 -20.61 0.81 1.56
CA ARG A 118 -22.02 0.61 1.14
C ARG A 118 -22.31 -0.78 0.58
N LEU A 119 -21.34 -1.43 -0.06
CA LEU A 119 -21.49 -2.77 -0.61
C LEU A 119 -21.35 -3.83 0.50
N HIS A 120 -20.37 -3.68 1.40
CA HIS A 120 -20.18 -4.56 2.55
C HIS A 120 -21.29 -4.41 3.59
N VAL A 121 -21.87 -3.22 3.78
CA VAL A 121 -23.08 -3.03 4.62
C VAL A 121 -24.30 -3.81 4.09
N ARG A 122 -24.29 -4.26 2.83
CA ARG A 122 -25.34 -5.15 2.28
C ARG A 122 -25.05 -6.65 2.51
N GLU A 123 -23.84 -7.00 2.92
CA GLU A 123 -23.40 -8.37 3.22
C GLU A 123 -23.14 -8.60 4.73
N ASP A 124 -22.87 -7.53 5.51
CA ASP A 124 -22.48 -7.55 6.92
C ASP A 124 -23.63 -7.17 7.89
N GLU A 125 -24.91 -7.32 7.52
CA GLU A 125 -26.00 -7.36 8.53
C GLU A 125 -26.06 -8.69 9.29
N GLU A 126 -25.17 -9.65 9.00
CA GLU A 126 -24.75 -10.59 10.03
C GLU A 126 -23.58 -9.95 10.79
N PRO A 127 -23.72 -9.64 12.09
CA PRO A 127 -22.59 -9.31 12.92
C PRO A 127 -21.58 -10.43 12.71
N LYS A 128 -20.39 -10.14 12.15
CA LYS A 128 -19.28 -11.09 12.17
C LYS A 128 -19.13 -11.51 13.62
N ALA A 129 -19.59 -12.72 13.91
CA ALA A 129 -19.42 -13.32 15.22
C ALA A 129 -17.94 -13.15 15.57
N PRO A 130 -17.61 -12.75 16.81
CA PRO A 130 -16.23 -12.64 17.24
C PRO A 130 -15.45 -13.84 16.72
N PRO A 131 -14.27 -13.65 16.11
CA PRO A 131 -13.49 -14.76 15.59
C PRO A 131 -13.44 -15.83 16.68
N PRO A 132 -13.78 -17.10 16.36
CA PRO A 132 -13.83 -18.13 17.38
C PRO A 132 -12.50 -18.13 18.11
N PRO A 133 -12.52 -18.26 19.46
CA PRO A 133 -11.32 -18.15 20.26
C PRO A 133 -10.24 -19.05 19.66
N SER A 134 -9.07 -18.46 19.44
CA SER A 134 -7.91 -19.17 18.92
C SER A 134 -7.63 -20.40 19.77
N LYS A 135 -7.02 -21.43 19.19
CA LYS A 135 -6.66 -22.64 19.95
C LYS A 135 -5.86 -22.31 21.21
N THR A 136 -5.06 -21.24 21.15
CA THR A 136 -4.30 -20.71 22.28
C THR A 136 -5.23 -20.12 23.35
N GLU A 137 -6.22 -19.31 22.99
CA GLU A 137 -7.19 -18.76 23.94
C GLU A 137 -8.02 -19.86 24.62
N VAL A 138 -8.44 -20.89 23.86
CA VAL A 138 -9.12 -22.06 24.43
C VAL A 138 -8.22 -22.83 25.39
N LEU A 139 -6.95 -23.03 25.03
CA LEU A 139 -5.98 -23.68 25.92
C LEU A 139 -5.75 -22.87 27.20
N LEU A 140 -5.70 -21.55 27.09
CA LEU A 140 -5.51 -20.65 28.24
C LEU A 140 -6.72 -20.65 29.17
N GLU A 141 -7.94 -20.75 28.64
CA GLU A 141 -9.15 -20.95 29.44
C GLU A 141 -9.11 -22.30 30.16
N GLN A 142 -8.75 -23.38 29.47
CA GLN A 142 -8.59 -24.71 30.07
C GLN A 142 -7.53 -24.72 31.18
N ILE A 143 -6.36 -24.12 30.93
CA ILE A 143 -5.29 -23.99 31.92
C ILE A 143 -5.75 -23.15 33.12
N ARG A 144 -6.47 -22.05 32.90
CA ARG A 144 -7.03 -21.22 33.99
C ARG A 144 -7.97 -22.04 34.87
N ASP A 145 -8.86 -22.81 34.25
CA ASP A 145 -9.87 -23.58 34.95
C ASP A 145 -9.24 -24.77 35.70
N GLU A 146 -8.25 -25.44 35.11
CA GLU A 146 -7.42 -26.47 35.76
C GLU A 146 -6.60 -25.91 36.94
N LEU A 147 -6.03 -24.71 36.79
CA LEU A 147 -5.27 -24.04 37.85
C LEU A 147 -6.21 -23.61 38.99
N ALA A 148 -7.40 -23.11 38.69
CA ALA A 148 -8.41 -22.75 39.67
C ALA A 148 -8.94 -23.97 40.44
N ALA A 149 -9.10 -25.11 39.77
CA ALA A 149 -9.46 -26.38 40.40
C ALA A 149 -8.34 -26.88 41.33
N ASN A 150 -7.09 -26.95 40.84
CA ASN A 150 -5.94 -27.37 41.65
C ASN A 150 -5.69 -26.45 42.87
N ASN A 151 -5.87 -25.14 42.72
CA ASN A 151 -5.67 -24.19 43.82
C ASN A 151 -6.76 -24.31 44.90
N LYS A 152 -7.96 -24.78 44.55
CA LYS A 152 -9.02 -25.11 45.53
C LYS A 152 -8.70 -26.38 46.31
N ASP A 153 -8.14 -27.40 45.65
CA ASP A 153 -7.76 -28.67 46.30
C ASP A 153 -6.50 -28.54 47.17
N GLN A 154 -5.66 -27.52 46.94
CA GLN A 154 -4.50 -27.20 47.76
C GLN A 154 -4.80 -26.23 48.93
N ALA A 155 -6.06 -25.81 49.11
CA ALA A 155 -6.46 -25.04 50.28
C ALA A 155 -6.16 -25.89 51.56
N PRO A 156 -5.36 -25.39 52.51
CA PRO A 156 -4.77 -26.26 53.52
C PRO A 156 -5.81 -26.92 54.42
N HIS A 157 -5.69 -28.23 54.60
CA HIS A 157 -5.96 -28.87 55.88
C HIS A 157 -4.96 -28.33 56.92
N GLN A 158 -5.11 -27.07 57.33
CA GLN A 158 -4.51 -26.55 58.56
C GLN A 158 -5.59 -26.61 59.63
N GLY A 159 -5.58 -27.73 60.37
CA GLY A 159 -6.14 -27.80 61.72
C GLY A 159 -5.20 -27.15 62.73
#